data_AF-G4TAK8-F1
#
_entry.id   AF-G4TAK8-F1
#
_cell.length_a   1.000
_cell.length_b   1.000
_cell.length_c   1.000
_cell.angle_alpha   90.00
_cell.angle_beta   90.00
_cell.angle_gamma   90.00
#
_symmetry.space_group_name_H-M   'P 1'
#
loop_
_entity.id
_entity.type
_entity.pdbx_description
1 polymer ?
#
loop_
_entity_poly.entity_id
_entity_poly.type
_entity_poly.pdbx_seq_one_letter_code
_entity_poly.pdbx_strand_id
1 'polypeptide(L)'
;MAEQSEEKQAPSEWVKIVSRNDGHTFIVPREVAMTSGFLRHTFDPEGGFMEGTQNVCILEERHVDSRAVAIIVEKVMEYLSHKHLYGKADAREEIPDFQERIPPDIALELLMAADFLESA
;
A
#
# COMPACT_ATOMS: atom_id res chain seq x y z
N MET A 1 39.71 0.13 17.18
CA MET A 1 38.52 0.96 16.90
C MET A 1 38.10 0.59 15.49
N ALA A 2 37.05 -0.20 15.33
CA ALA A 2 36.57 -0.63 14.02
C ALA A 2 35.56 0.41 13.53
N GLU A 3 35.87 1.04 12.41
CA GLU A 3 34.93 1.82 11.62
C GLU A 3 33.80 0.89 11.17
N GLN A 4 32.58 1.15 11.61
CA GLN A 4 31.39 0.61 10.98
C GLN A 4 30.93 1.65 9.96
N SER A 5 31.26 1.41 8.70
CA SER A 5 30.67 2.09 7.56
C SER A 5 29.19 1.68 7.46
N GLU A 6 28.29 2.63 7.69
CA GLU A 6 26.86 2.49 7.33
C GLU A 6 26.76 2.33 5.81
N GLU A 7 26.69 1.08 5.33
CA GLU A 7 26.17 0.79 3.99
C GLU A 7 24.69 1.17 3.97
N LYS A 8 24.36 2.32 3.37
CA LYS A 8 22.99 2.62 2.94
C LYS A 8 22.56 1.52 1.97
N GLN A 9 21.84 0.51 2.46
CA GLN A 9 21.20 -0.49 1.63
C GLN A 9 20.29 0.22 0.62
N ALA A 10 20.46 -0.13 -0.66
CA ALA A 10 19.56 0.35 -1.70
C ALA A 10 18.11 -0.02 -1.35
N PRO A 11 17.12 0.86 -1.61
CA PRO A 11 15.74 0.57 -1.31
C PRO A 11 15.30 -0.69 -2.06
N SER A 12 14.60 -1.60 -1.36
CA SER A 12 14.11 -2.84 -1.96
C SER A 12 13.10 -2.56 -3.07
N GLU A 13 13.14 -3.34 -4.14
CA GLU A 13 12.15 -3.24 -5.24
C GLU A 13 10.72 -3.61 -4.78
N TRP A 14 10.62 -4.43 -3.74
CA TRP A 14 9.37 -4.92 -3.18
C TRP A 14 9.17 -4.44 -1.75
N VAL A 15 7.93 -4.15 -1.39
CA VAL A 15 7.52 -3.83 -0.02
C VAL A 15 6.49 -4.82 0.47
N LYS A 16 6.45 -4.99 1.79
CA LYS A 16 5.53 -5.87 2.49
C LYS A 16 4.48 -5.06 3.22
N ILE A 17 3.22 -5.41 3.03
CA ILE A 17 2.09 -4.81 3.74
C ILE A 17 1.42 -5.92 4.54
N VAL A 18 1.31 -5.73 5.85
CA VAL A 18 0.77 -6.72 6.77
C VAL A 18 -0.52 -6.19 7.35
N SER A 19 -1.61 -6.94 7.18
CA SER A 19 -2.83 -6.70 7.94
C SER A 19 -2.63 -7.16 9.37
N ARG A 20 -2.79 -6.24 10.33
CA ARG A 20 -2.53 -6.55 11.74
C ARG A 20 -3.51 -7.56 12.34
N ASN A 21 -4.77 -7.53 11.92
CA ASN A 21 -5.85 -8.28 12.56
C ASN A 21 -5.83 -9.77 12.20
N ASP A 22 -5.45 -10.11 10.97
CA ASP A 22 -5.46 -11.49 10.45
C ASP A 22 -4.07 -12.01 10.05
N GLY A 23 -3.04 -11.16 10.06
CA GLY A 23 -1.66 -11.50 9.71
C GLY A 23 -1.42 -11.71 8.21
N HIS A 24 -2.40 -11.41 7.34
CA HIS A 24 -2.21 -11.53 5.90
C HIS A 24 -1.11 -10.59 5.43
N THR A 25 -0.26 -11.12 4.55
CA THR A 25 0.93 -10.44 4.07
C THR A 25 0.83 -10.28 2.56
N PHE A 26 0.87 -9.04 2.10
CA PHE A 26 0.83 -8.65 0.71
C PHE A 26 2.22 -8.16 0.31
N ILE A 27 2.74 -8.66 -0.80
CA ILE A 27 4.03 -8.25 -1.36
C ILE A 27 3.73 -7.52 -2.66
N VAL A 28 4.07 -6.23 -2.71
CA VAL A 28 3.76 -5.36 -3.86
C VAL A 28 5.02 -4.61 -4.32
N PRO A 29 5.12 -4.25 -5.61
CA PRO A 29 6.22 -3.42 -6.08
C PRO A 29 6.23 -2.09 -5.34
N ARG A 30 7.42 -1.61 -4.97
CA ARG A 30 7.57 -0.33 -4.27
C ARG A 30 6.93 0.81 -5.06
N GLU A 31 7.12 0.85 -6.37
CA GLU A 31 6.58 1.92 -7.23
C GLU A 31 5.05 1.98 -7.19
N VAL A 32 4.39 0.83 -7.04
CA VAL A 32 2.94 0.74 -6.87
C VAL A 32 2.54 1.27 -5.49
N ALA A 33 3.19 0.80 -4.42
CA ALA A 33 2.91 1.25 -3.05
C ALA A 33 3.10 2.77 -2.88
N MET A 34 4.12 3.34 -3.51
CA MET A 34 4.44 4.77 -3.50
C MET A 34 3.36 5.65 -4.18
N THR A 35 2.37 5.03 -4.84
CA THR A 35 1.21 5.73 -5.40
C THR A 35 0.23 6.20 -4.32
N SER A 36 0.26 5.59 -3.12
CA SER A 36 -0.46 6.08 -1.93
C SER A 36 0.35 7.15 -1.20
N GLY A 37 -0.33 8.22 -0.76
CA GLY A 37 0.28 9.28 0.05
C GLY A 37 0.89 8.74 1.33
N PHE A 38 0.09 8.00 2.10
CA PHE A 38 0.51 7.39 3.36
C PHE A 38 1.68 6.43 3.19
N LEU A 39 1.56 5.45 2.28
CA LEU A 39 2.60 4.43 2.08
C LEU A 39 3.91 5.06 1.59
N ARG A 40 3.83 6.13 0.79
CA ARG A 40 5.01 6.90 0.38
C ARG A 40 5.71 7.48 1.60
N HIS A 41 4.97 8.08 2.54
CA HIS A 41 5.55 8.59 3.79
C HIS A 41 6.09 7.47 4.70
N THR A 42 5.42 6.31 4.76
CA THR A 42 5.88 5.15 5.54
C THR A 42 7.19 4.57 5.02
N PHE A 43 7.33 4.49 3.70
CA PHE A 43 8.49 3.89 3.04
C PHE A 43 9.57 4.91 2.65
N ASP A 44 9.39 6.19 3.01
CA ASP A 44 10.39 7.23 2.82
C ASP A 44 11.55 7.05 3.81
N PRO A 45 12.79 6.78 3.33
CA PRO A 45 13.95 6.63 4.20
C PRO A 45 14.26 7.89 5.03
N GLU A 46 13.80 9.06 4.57
CA GLU A 46 14.03 10.36 5.24
C GLU A 46 12.89 10.73 6.20
N GLY A 47 11.75 10.02 6.14
CA GLY A 47 10.51 10.33 6.87
C GLY A 47 10.52 9.98 8.37
N GLY A 48 11.58 9.36 8.89
CA GLY A 48 11.76 9.13 10.34
C GLY A 48 10.96 7.98 10.95
N PHE A 49 10.24 7.18 10.15
CA PHE A 49 9.52 5.99 10.62
C PHE A 49 10.41 4.73 10.52
N MET A 50 10.50 3.96 11.62
CA MET A 50 11.32 2.73 11.69
C MET A 50 10.90 1.64 10.70
N GLU A 51 9.65 1.69 10.24
CA GLU A 51 9.03 0.77 9.27
C GLU A 51 9.61 0.91 7.85
N GLY A 52 10.02 2.13 7.47
CA GLY A 52 10.66 2.42 6.18
C GLY A 52 12.00 1.70 6.01
N THR A 53 12.72 1.48 7.12
CA THR A 53 14.00 0.74 7.13
C THR A 53 13.81 -0.76 6.92
N GLN A 54 12.65 -1.31 7.29
CA GLN A 54 12.37 -2.75 7.18
C GLN A 54 11.64 -3.14 5.90
N ASN A 55 11.19 -2.16 5.10
CA ASN A 55 10.33 -2.39 3.93
C ASN A 55 9.04 -3.14 4.29
N VAL A 56 8.57 -2.99 5.53
CA VAL A 56 7.35 -3.59 6.05
C VAL A 56 6.48 -2.47 6.62
N CYS A 57 5.25 -2.34 6.12
CA CYS A 57 4.21 -1.51 6.70
C CYS A 57 3.16 -2.41 7.36
N ILE A 58 2.81 -2.12 8.61
CA ILE A 58 1.72 -2.80 9.31
C ILE A 58 0.52 -1.86 9.29
N LEU A 59 -0.55 -2.27 8.61
CA LEU A 59 -1.78 -1.49 8.58
C LEU A 59 -2.59 -1.77 9.85
N GLU A 60 -2.77 -0.73 10.66
CA GLU A 60 -3.68 -0.75 11.79
C GLU A 60 -5.08 -0.29 11.34
N GLU A 61 -5.90 -1.20 10.81
CA GLU A 61 -7.30 -0.85 10.53
C GLU A 61 -8.12 -0.79 11.84
N ARG A 62 -8.07 0.35 12.54
CA ARG A 62 -8.86 0.58 13.76
C ARG A 62 -10.38 0.62 13.53
N HIS A 63 -10.85 0.69 12.29
CA HIS A 63 -12.26 0.94 11.95
C HIS A 63 -12.88 -0.05 10.95
N VAL A 64 -12.18 -1.14 10.64
CA VAL A 64 -12.68 -2.15 9.68
C VAL A 64 -13.17 -3.38 10.45
N ASP A 65 -14.34 -3.91 10.09
CA ASP A 65 -14.80 -5.19 10.62
C ASP A 65 -13.72 -6.25 10.38
N SER A 66 -13.25 -6.87 11.47
CA SER A 66 -12.13 -7.81 11.49
C SER A 66 -12.29 -8.98 10.50
N ARG A 67 -13.48 -9.23 9.96
CA ARG A 67 -13.75 -10.33 9.02
C ARG A 67 -13.35 -10.04 7.56
N ALA A 68 -13.21 -8.77 7.15
CA ALA A 68 -12.97 -8.41 5.74
C ALA A 68 -11.63 -7.68 5.52
N VAL A 69 -10.78 -7.61 6.54
CA VAL A 69 -9.58 -6.77 6.53
C VAL A 69 -8.62 -7.16 5.40
N ALA A 70 -8.26 -8.45 5.27
CA ALA A 70 -7.44 -8.93 4.15
C ALA A 70 -8.03 -8.57 2.77
N ILE A 71 -9.35 -8.70 2.59
CA ILE A 71 -10.01 -8.41 1.31
C ILE A 71 -9.91 -6.91 1.01
N ILE A 72 -10.04 -6.05 2.01
CA ILE A 72 -9.93 -4.60 1.83
C ILE A 72 -8.49 -4.23 1.47
N VAL A 73 -7.49 -4.75 2.18
CA VAL A 73 -6.08 -4.53 1.86
C VAL A 73 -5.74 -5.04 0.46
N GLU A 74 -6.25 -6.22 0.07
CA GLU A 74 -6.12 -6.75 -1.28
C GLU A 74 -6.66 -5.78 -2.32
N LYS A 75 -7.90 -5.29 -2.13
CA LYS A 75 -8.57 -4.37 -3.06
C LYS A 75 -7.87 -3.02 -3.15
N VAL A 76 -7.32 -2.52 -2.05
CA VAL A 76 -6.46 -1.33 -2.06
C VAL A 76 -5.21 -1.60 -2.90
N MET A 77 -4.51 -2.72 -2.69
CA MET A 77 -3.28 -3.02 -3.45
C MET A 77 -3.55 -3.22 -4.95
N GLU A 78 -4.67 -3.84 -5.26
CA GLU A 78 -5.18 -4.00 -6.63
C GLU A 78 -5.49 -2.63 -7.26
N TYR A 79 -6.11 -1.72 -6.51
CA TYR A 79 -6.38 -0.35 -6.95
C TYR A 79 -5.09 0.44 -7.17
N LEU A 80 -4.12 0.38 -6.25
CA LEU A 80 -2.83 1.05 -6.43
C LEU A 80 -2.11 0.53 -7.68
N SER A 81 -2.19 -0.78 -7.96
CA SER A 81 -1.63 -1.38 -9.17
C SER A 81 -2.33 -0.86 -10.43
N HIS A 82 -3.66 -0.77 -10.40
CA HIS A 82 -4.47 -0.20 -11.50
C HIS A 82 -4.14 1.29 -11.72
N LYS A 83 -4.11 2.09 -10.65
CA LYS A 83 -3.75 3.52 -10.68
C LYS A 83 -2.32 3.73 -11.19
N HIS A 84 -1.38 2.87 -10.81
CA HIS A 84 0.00 2.94 -11.31
C HIS A 84 0.08 2.60 -12.80
N LEU A 85 -0.60 1.53 -13.24
CA LEU A 85 -0.59 1.08 -14.63
C LEU A 85 -1.25 2.09 -15.58
N TYR A 86 -2.42 2.63 -15.20
CA TYR A 86 -3.23 3.49 -16.06
C TYR A 86 -3.11 4.97 -15.75
N GLY A 87 -2.36 5.37 -14.72
CA GLY A 87 -2.24 6.78 -14.30
C GLY A 87 -1.58 7.70 -15.33
N LYS A 88 -0.91 7.13 -16.35
CA LYS A 88 -0.30 7.85 -17.49
C LYS A 88 -0.87 7.39 -18.83
N ALA A 89 -2.00 6.68 -18.84
CA ALA A 89 -2.62 6.18 -20.04
C ALA A 89 -3.03 7.32 -20.98
N ASP A 90 -2.82 7.13 -22.28
CA ASP A 90 -3.25 8.08 -23.30
C ASP A 90 -4.78 7.99 -23.50
N ALA A 91 -5.39 9.05 -24.03
CA ALA A 91 -6.84 9.10 -24.31
C ALA A 91 -7.35 8.03 -25.31
N ARG A 92 -6.45 7.24 -25.92
CA ARG A 92 -6.77 6.15 -26.85
C ARG A 92 -6.71 4.77 -26.18
N GLU A 93 -6.19 4.69 -24.97
CA GLU A 93 -6.04 3.45 -24.23
C GLU A 93 -7.33 3.14 -23.48
N GLU A 94 -7.80 1.91 -23.61
CA GLU A 94 -9.00 1.44 -22.93
C GLU A 94 -8.65 1.11 -21.47
N ILE A 95 -9.20 1.88 -20.54
CA ILE A 95 -8.98 1.69 -19.10
C ILE A 95 -10.13 0.82 -18.56
N PRO A 96 -9.84 -0.39 -18.04
CA PRO A 96 -10.87 -1.22 -17.42
C PRO A 96 -11.48 -0.53 -16.20
N ASP A 97 -12.80 -0.62 -16.06
CA ASP A 97 -13.51 -0.07 -14.89
C ASP A 97 -13.15 -0.88 -13.64
N PHE A 98 -12.53 -0.21 -12.66
CA PHE A 98 -12.17 -0.85 -11.40
C PHE A 98 -13.40 -1.14 -10.52
N GLN A 99 -14.50 -0.41 -10.70
CA GLN A 99 -15.71 -0.58 -9.90
C GLN A 99 -16.31 -1.99 -10.02
N GLU A 100 -16.18 -2.63 -11.17
CA GLU A 100 -16.62 -4.02 -11.39
C GLU A 100 -15.88 -5.04 -10.51
N ARG A 101 -14.71 -4.67 -9.97
CA ARG A 101 -13.88 -5.52 -9.10
C ARG A 101 -14.17 -5.32 -7.62
N ILE A 102 -15.06 -4.39 -7.26
CA ILE A 102 -15.39 -4.06 -5.87
C ILE A 102 -16.70 -4.78 -5.48
N PRO A 103 -16.65 -5.78 -4.57
CA PRO A 103 -17.85 -6.36 -3.98
C PRO A 103 -18.65 -5.27 -3.24
N PRO A 104 -19.99 -5.19 -3.45
CA PRO A 104 -20.82 -4.21 -2.76
C PRO A 104 -20.73 -4.30 -1.23
N ASP A 105 -20.51 -5.51 -0.70
CA ASP A 105 -20.49 -5.80 0.73
C ASP A 105 -19.30 -5.19 1.48
N ILE A 106 -18.25 -4.73 0.77
CA ILE A 106 -17.05 -4.13 1.38
C ILE A 106 -16.85 -2.67 0.99
N ALA A 107 -17.78 -2.09 0.23
CA ALA A 107 -17.57 -0.80 -0.44
C ALA A 107 -17.36 0.35 0.56
N LEU A 108 -18.05 0.32 1.71
CA LEU A 108 -17.94 1.36 2.73
C LEU A 108 -16.61 1.28 3.46
N GLU A 109 -16.18 0.07 3.83
CA GLU A 109 -14.91 -0.16 4.50
C GLU A 109 -13.73 0.15 3.57
N LEU A 110 -13.84 -0.22 2.30
CA LEU A 110 -12.84 0.14 1.29
C LEU A 110 -12.74 1.67 1.10
N LEU A 111 -13.87 2.38 1.12
CA LEU A 111 -13.88 3.85 1.05
C LEU A 111 -13.16 4.47 2.26
N MET A 112 -13.43 3.98 3.47
CA MET A 112 -12.74 4.45 4.68
C MET A 112 -11.23 4.16 4.64
N ALA A 113 -10.83 2.98 4.17
CA ALA A 113 -9.43 2.63 3.99
C ALA A 113 -8.74 3.50 2.94
N ALA A 114 -9.42 3.79 1.83
CA ALA A 114 -8.89 4.65 0.77
C ALA A 114 -8.64 6.09 1.28
N ASP A 115 -9.59 6.66 2.03
CA ASP A 115 -9.44 7.99 2.63
C ASP A 115 -8.24 8.07 3.59
N PHE A 116 -8.06 7.05 4.43
CA PHE A 116 -6.91 6.94 5.32
C PHE A 116 -5.56 6.87 4.56
N LEU A 117 -5.50 6.08 3.47
CA LEU A 117 -4.28 5.87 2.70
C LEU A 117 -3.89 7.04 1.79
N GLU A 118 -4.81 7.96 1.52
CA GLU A 118 -4.55 9.20 0.76
C GLU A 118 -4.19 10.37 1.70
N SER A 119 -4.83 10.45 2.88
CA SER A 119 -4.78 11.64 3.76
C SER A 119 -3.63 11.69 4.76
N ALA A 120 -2.81 10.64 4.87
CA ALA A 120 -1.77 10.53 5.88
C ALA A 120 -0.35 10.75 5.35
#